data_AF-A0A3R7J9Z2-F1
#
_entry.id   AF-A0A3R7J9Z2-F1
#
_cell.length_a   1.000
_cell.length_b   1.000
_cell.length_c   1.000
_cell.angle_alpha   90.00
_cell.angle_beta   90.00
_cell.angle_gamma   90.00
#
_symmetry.space_group_name_H-M   'P 1'
#
loop_
_entity.id
_entity.type
_entity.pdbx_description
1 polymer ?
#
loop_
_entity_poly.entity_id
_entity_poly.type
_entity_poly.pdbx_seq_one_letter_code
_entity_poly.pdbx_strand_id
1 'polypeptide(L)'
;LFAIHVYNDPLAVIVVGTLAAVALGAVAALILLRLHTVYFSIVALAIGQFLYFLAREPLVEITKGINGLEVPRSDVLGVFELEHQYGGLLGELVVNNLYRFVGVFFVAVVASITRIRKSPYGLIFKAIRENETRTAFVGLDVWRYKFAAFLLS
;
A
#
# COMPACT_ATOMS: atom_id res chain seq x y z
N LEU A 1 -1.09 -16.20 1.85
CA LEU A 1 -0.06 -17.27 1.77
C LEU A 1 0.96 -17.18 2.90
N PHE A 2 1.75 -16.11 2.99
CA PHE A 2 2.79 -15.95 4.03
C PHE A 2 2.25 -16.10 5.46
N ALA A 3 1.12 -15.44 5.76
CA ALA A 3 0.45 -15.53 7.05
C ALA A 3 -0.01 -16.95 7.44
N ILE A 4 -0.35 -17.77 6.44
CA ILE A 4 -0.93 -19.11 6.64
C ILE A 4 0.18 -20.17 6.76
N HIS A 5 1.28 -20.02 6.02
CA HIS A 5 2.30 -21.07 5.90
C HIS A 5 3.62 -20.75 6.62
N VAL A 6 3.90 -19.48 6.94
CA VAL A 6 5.24 -19.07 7.42
C VAL A 6 5.16 -18.44 8.80
N TYR A 7 4.51 -17.29 8.92
CA TYR A 7 4.50 -16.52 10.16
C TYR A 7 3.27 -15.61 10.19
N ASN A 8 2.52 -15.65 11.30
CA ASN A 8 1.22 -15.00 11.39
C ASN A 8 1.23 -13.67 12.16
N ASP A 9 2.41 -13.12 12.45
CA ASP A 9 2.49 -11.79 13.08
C ASP A 9 1.95 -10.72 12.12
N PRO A 10 0.92 -9.95 12.53
CA PRO A 10 0.32 -8.91 11.71
C PRO A 10 1.32 -7.92 11.11
N LEU A 11 2.39 -7.57 11.83
CA LEU A 11 3.40 -6.63 11.33
C LEU A 11 4.22 -7.24 10.18
N ALA A 12 4.62 -8.50 10.32
CA ALA A 12 5.38 -9.21 9.28
C ALA A 12 4.52 -9.39 8.02
N VAL A 13 3.23 -9.69 8.19
CA VAL A 13 2.29 -9.82 7.07
C VAL A 13 2.12 -8.49 6.33
N ILE A 14 2.01 -7.37 7.06
CA ILE A 14 1.94 -6.03 6.45
C ILE A 14 3.21 -5.76 5.64
N VAL A 15 4.40 -5.96 6.21
CA VAL A 15 5.67 -5.68 5.52
C VAL A 15 5.81 -6.53 4.25
N VAL A 16 5.55 -7.83 4.33
CA VAL A 16 5.66 -8.72 3.16
C VAL A 16 4.62 -8.35 2.10
N GLY A 17 3.39 -8.02 2.51
CA GLY A 17 2.34 -7.57 1.60
C GLY A 17 2.71 -6.26 0.89
N THR A 18 3.25 -5.29 1.63
CA THR A 18 3.72 -4.02 1.06
C THR A 18 4.87 -4.24 0.09
N LEU A 19 5.86 -5.08 0.43
CA LEU A 19 6.98 -5.38 -0.48
C LEU A 19 6.51 -6.06 -1.77
N ALA A 20 5.57 -7.00 -1.68
CA ALA A 20 4.98 -7.63 -2.86
C ALA A 20 4.21 -6.63 -3.73
N ALA A 21 3.43 -5.73 -3.11
CA ALA A 21 2.72 -4.67 -3.82
C ALA A 21 3.69 -3.68 -4.50
N VAL A 22 4.76 -3.28 -3.81
CA VAL A 22 5.82 -2.41 -4.37
C VAL A 22 6.52 -3.09 -5.56
N ALA A 23 6.80 -4.39 -5.48
CA ALA A 23 7.41 -5.13 -6.58
C ALA A 23 6.50 -5.19 -7.82
N LEU A 24 5.22 -5.50 -7.64
CA LEU A 24 4.24 -5.49 -8.74
C LEU A 24 4.05 -4.08 -9.30
N GLY A 25 3.95 -3.08 -8.43
CA GLY A 25 3.85 -1.66 -8.78
C GLY A 25 5.07 -1.18 -9.55
N ALA A 26 6.28 -1.61 -9.19
CA ALA A 26 7.52 -1.27 -9.89
C ALA A 26 7.51 -1.79 -11.33
N VAL A 27 7.08 -3.03 -11.54
CA VAL A 27 6.95 -3.61 -12.88
C VAL A 27 5.91 -2.85 -13.70
N ALA A 28 4.76 -2.53 -13.12
CA ALA A 28 3.73 -1.74 -13.78
C ALA A 28 4.24 -0.32 -14.12
N ALA A 29 4.98 0.32 -13.21
CA ALA A 29 5.53 1.66 -13.39
C ALA A 29 6.50 1.75 -14.57
N LEU A 30 7.29 0.70 -14.84
CA LEU A 30 8.21 0.67 -15.99
C LEU A 30 7.49 0.80 -17.33
N ILE A 31 6.26 0.28 -17.41
CA ILE A 31 5.39 0.36 -18.59
C ILE A 31 4.66 1.70 -18.59
N LEU A 32 4.03 2.04 -17.47
CA LEU A 32 3.14 3.19 -17.34
C LEU A 32 3.89 4.52 -17.54
N LEU A 33 5.11 4.66 -17.02
CA LEU A 33 5.88 5.91 -17.12
C LEU A 33 6.37 6.24 -18.54
N ARG A 34 6.22 5.32 -19.49
CA ARG A 34 6.54 5.56 -20.92
C ARG A 34 5.35 6.12 -21.70
N LEU A 35 4.16 6.19 -21.08
CA LEU A 35 2.93 6.60 -21.75
C LEU A 35 2.64 8.09 -21.55
N HIS A 36 2.00 8.69 -22.55
CA HIS A 36 1.42 10.03 -22.42
C HIS A 36 0.26 10.03 -21.40
N THR A 37 0.00 11.17 -20.76
CA THR A 37 -0.90 11.32 -19.60
C THR A 37 -2.28 10.67 -19.75
N VAL A 38 -2.92 10.76 -20.93
CA VAL A 38 -4.25 10.14 -21.16
C VAL A 38 -4.14 8.62 -21.21
N TYR A 39 -3.18 8.09 -21.96
CA TYR A 39 -2.94 6.66 -22.08
C TYR A 39 -2.45 6.05 -20.76
N PHE A 40 -1.70 6.81 -19.97
CA PHE A 40 -1.27 6.41 -18.62
C PHE A 40 -2.46 5.98 -17.76
N SER A 41 -3.51 6.81 -17.67
CA SER A 41 -4.68 6.52 -16.84
C SER A 41 -5.48 5.32 -17.34
N ILE A 42 -5.65 5.19 -18.66
CA ILE A 42 -6.37 4.07 -19.28
C ILE A 42 -5.64 2.75 -19.01
N VAL A 43 -4.33 2.71 -19.23
CA VAL A 43 -3.52 1.51 -19.04
C VAL A 43 -3.37 1.18 -17.55
N ALA A 44 -3.25 2.17 -16.66
CA ALA A 44 -3.21 1.94 -15.22
C ALA A 44 -4.50 1.26 -14.72
N LEU A 45 -5.66 1.74 -15.18
CA LEU A 45 -6.95 1.11 -14.88
C LEU A 45 -7.03 -0.30 -15.46
N ALA A 46 -6.58 -0.50 -16.70
CA ALA A 46 -6.56 -1.81 -17.35
C ALA A 46 -5.67 -2.81 -16.60
N ILE A 47 -4.48 -2.40 -16.15
CA ILE A 47 -3.58 -3.23 -15.33
C ILE A 47 -4.24 -3.58 -14.00
N GLY A 48 -4.86 -2.61 -13.32
CA GLY A 48 -5.58 -2.86 -12.07
C GLY A 48 -6.70 -3.88 -12.26
N GLN A 49 -7.49 -3.73 -13.33
CA GLN A 49 -8.59 -4.65 -13.63
C GLN A 49 -8.09 -6.04 -14.05
N PHE A 50 -6.98 -6.10 -14.78
CA PHE A 50 -6.32 -7.36 -15.13
C PHE A 50 -5.83 -8.09 -13.88
N LEU A 51 -5.15 -7.40 -12.97
CA LEU A 51 -4.69 -7.98 -11.70
C LEU A 51 -5.86 -8.45 -10.84
N TYR A 52 -6.97 -7.71 -10.82
CA TYR A 52 -8.20 -8.11 -10.14
C TYR A 52 -8.80 -9.38 -10.75
N PHE A 53 -8.93 -9.45 -12.08
CA PHE A 53 -9.41 -10.66 -12.77
C PHE A 53 -8.49 -11.85 -12.53
N LEU A 54 -7.17 -11.62 -12.57
CA LEU A 54 -6.15 -12.61 -12.31
C LEU A 54 -6.26 -13.16 -10.88
N ALA A 55 -6.51 -12.30 -9.90
CA ALA A 55 -6.74 -12.72 -8.52
C ALA A 55 -8.06 -13.48 -8.34
N ARG A 56 -9.06 -13.25 -9.21
CA ARG A 56 -10.43 -13.76 -9.03
C ARG A 56 -10.71 -15.10 -9.71
N GLU A 57 -10.21 -15.37 -10.92
CA GLU A 57 -10.50 -16.64 -11.63
C GLU A 57 -9.27 -17.54 -11.76
N PRO A 58 -8.14 -17.10 -12.35
CA PRO A 58 -7.01 -18.00 -12.57
C PRO A 58 -6.27 -18.37 -11.29
N LEU A 59 -6.21 -17.46 -10.30
CA LEU A 59 -5.52 -17.69 -9.02
C LEU A 59 -6.45 -18.16 -7.91
N VAL A 60 -7.66 -18.65 -8.21
CA VAL A 60 -8.64 -19.08 -7.20
C VAL A 60 -8.06 -20.10 -6.23
N GLU A 61 -7.23 -21.03 -6.69
CA GLU A 61 -6.60 -22.04 -5.83
C GLU A 61 -5.74 -21.41 -4.73
N ILE A 62 -5.17 -20.23 -4.99
CA ILE A 62 -4.25 -19.52 -4.10
C ILE A 62 -4.98 -18.43 -3.29
N THR A 63 -5.82 -17.63 -3.94
CA THR A 63 -6.52 -16.48 -3.35
C THR A 63 -7.87 -16.85 -2.74
N LYS A 64 -8.38 -18.06 -3.04
CA LYS A 64 -9.77 -18.48 -2.82
C LYS A 64 -10.81 -17.60 -3.54
N GLY A 65 -10.36 -16.76 -4.48
CA GLY A 65 -11.19 -15.88 -5.30
C GLY A 65 -12.15 -15.03 -4.47
N ILE A 66 -13.45 -15.22 -4.72
CA ILE A 66 -14.54 -14.44 -4.10
C ILE A 66 -14.78 -14.85 -2.64
N ASN A 67 -14.42 -16.08 -2.27
CA ASN A 67 -14.59 -16.59 -0.91
C ASN A 67 -13.59 -15.96 0.08
N GLY A 68 -12.48 -15.42 -0.44
CA GLY A 68 -11.44 -14.80 0.36
C GLY A 68 -10.62 -15.79 1.20
N LEU A 69 -9.51 -15.29 1.74
CA LEU A 69 -8.65 -16.04 2.64
C LEU A 69 -9.00 -15.69 4.09
N GLU A 70 -9.46 -16.69 4.86
CA GLU A 70 -9.49 -16.59 6.32
C GLU A 70 -8.06 -16.71 6.85
N VAL A 71 -7.56 -15.63 7.45
CA VAL A 71 -6.26 -15.60 8.11
C VAL A 71 -6.52 -15.61 9.63
N PRO A 72 -5.98 -16.60 10.38
CA PRO A 72 -6.14 -16.63 11.83
C PRO A 72 -5.58 -15.35 12.44
N ARG A 73 -6.27 -14.74 13.39
CA ARG A 73 -5.76 -13.55 14.07
C ARG A 73 -4.82 -14.00 15.17
N SER A 74 -3.53 -13.74 15.01
CA SER A 74 -2.53 -14.03 16.04
C SER A 74 -2.10 -12.74 16.75
N ASP A 75 -1.53 -12.90 17.94
CA ASP A 75 -1.09 -11.79 18.78
C ASP A 75 0.02 -10.98 18.10
N VAL A 76 -0.03 -9.66 18.25
CA VAL A 76 1.05 -8.80 17.73
C VAL A 76 2.29 -9.03 18.59
N LEU A 77 3.39 -9.43 17.95
CA LEU A 77 4.68 -9.75 18.59
C LEU A 77 4.62 -10.83 19.69
N GLY A 78 3.52 -11.61 19.77
CA GLY A 78 3.32 -12.63 20.81
C GLY A 78 3.04 -12.06 22.21
N VAL A 79 2.75 -10.76 22.34
CA VAL A 79 2.54 -10.07 23.63
C VAL A 79 1.23 -9.29 23.68
N PHE A 80 0.70 -8.86 22.53
CA PHE A 80 -0.55 -8.10 22.47
C PHE A 80 -1.69 -8.95 21.87
N GLU A 81 -2.56 -9.43 22.74
CA GLU A 81 -3.80 -10.09 22.35
C GLU A 81 -4.72 -9.12 21.59
N LEU A 82 -4.89 -9.39 20.30
CA LEU A 82 -5.76 -8.62 19.41
C LEU A 82 -7.25 -8.95 19.58
N GLU A 83 -7.59 -9.95 20.40
CA GLU A 83 -8.96 -10.41 20.62
C GLU A 83 -9.55 -9.95 21.97
N HIS A 84 -8.77 -9.21 22.78
CA HIS A 84 -9.24 -8.72 24.07
C HIS A 84 -10.37 -7.69 23.91
N GLN A 85 -11.58 -8.11 24.26
CA GLN A 85 -12.78 -7.27 24.30
C GLN A 85 -12.87 -6.54 25.63
N TYR A 86 -13.08 -5.22 25.58
CA TYR A 86 -13.26 -4.40 26.79
C TYR A 86 -14.76 -4.23 27.06
N GLY A 87 -15.19 -4.47 28.31
CA GLY A 87 -16.55 -4.17 28.76
C GLY A 87 -16.72 -2.72 29.26
N GLY A 88 -17.95 -2.19 29.22
CA GLY A 88 -18.31 -0.85 29.72
C GLY A 88 -18.23 0.27 28.67
N LEU A 89 -18.16 1.54 29.10
CA LEU A 89 -18.05 2.73 28.23
C LEU A 89 -16.88 2.66 27.22
N LEU A 90 -15.80 1.94 27.57
CA LEU A 90 -14.66 1.70 26.68
C LEU A 90 -14.95 0.64 25.60
N GLY A 91 -15.91 -0.26 25.81
CA GLY A 91 -16.34 -1.25 24.83
C GLY A 91 -17.21 -0.67 23.71
N GLU A 92 -17.96 0.40 23.98
CA GLU A 92 -18.72 1.12 22.95
C GLU A 92 -17.83 1.97 22.03
N LEU A 93 -16.75 2.56 22.56
CA LEU A 93 -15.81 3.37 21.80
C LEU A 93 -14.69 2.55 21.14
N VAL A 94 -14.26 1.47 21.80
CA VAL A 94 -13.12 0.65 21.38
C VAL A 94 -13.45 -0.82 21.63
N VAL A 95 -14.23 -1.39 20.71
CA VAL A 95 -14.74 -2.77 20.76
C VAL A 95 -13.63 -3.79 21.03
N ASN A 96 -12.43 -3.59 20.46
CA ASN A 96 -11.31 -4.53 20.60
C ASN A 96 -9.94 -3.84 20.41
N ASN A 97 -8.86 -4.41 20.98
CA ASN A 97 -7.46 -4.06 20.74
C ASN A 97 -7.08 -3.99 19.25
N LEU A 98 -7.72 -4.80 18.39
CA LEU A 98 -7.56 -4.69 16.94
C LEU A 98 -7.95 -3.32 16.39
N TYR A 99 -9.03 -2.71 16.89
CA TYR A 99 -9.47 -1.39 16.45
C TYR A 99 -8.46 -0.31 16.84
N ARG A 100 -7.87 -0.43 18.04
CA ARG A 100 -6.75 0.41 18.50
C ARG A 100 -5.53 0.26 17.62
N PHE A 101 -5.13 -0.97 17.32
CA PHE A 101 -3.98 -1.25 16.47
C PHE A 101 -4.14 -0.63 15.07
N VAL A 102 -5.29 -0.87 14.43
CA VAL A 102 -5.61 -0.29 13.11
C VAL A 102 -5.66 1.23 13.18
N GLY A 103 -6.25 1.80 14.24
CA GLY A 103 -6.32 3.25 14.44
C GLY A 103 -4.94 3.90 14.60
N VAL A 104 -4.07 3.33 15.44
CA VAL A 104 -2.69 3.81 15.61
C VAL A 104 -1.89 3.66 14.31
N PHE A 105 -2.04 2.53 13.62
CA PHE A 105 -1.39 2.29 12.34
C PHE A 105 -1.85 3.31 11.28
N PHE A 106 -3.16 3.58 11.19
CA PHE A 106 -3.71 4.59 10.30
C PHE A 106 -3.13 5.99 10.58
N VAL A 107 -3.13 6.41 11.86
CA VAL A 107 -2.53 7.69 12.26
C VAL A 107 -1.04 7.73 11.93
N ALA A 108 -0.30 6.64 12.15
CA ALA A 108 1.11 6.54 11.81
C ALA A 108 1.37 6.65 10.30
N VAL A 109 0.55 6.01 9.46
CA VAL A 109 0.64 6.12 8.00
C VAL A 109 0.34 7.55 7.54
N VAL A 110 -0.73 8.17 8.06
CA VAL A 110 -1.07 9.57 7.73
C VAL A 110 0.04 10.53 8.18
N ALA A 111 0.58 10.35 9.39
CA ALA A 111 1.71 11.12 9.88
C ALA A 111 2.95 10.95 8.98
N SER A 112 3.21 9.72 8.50
CA SER A 112 4.33 9.43 7.60
C SER A 112 4.15 10.12 6.24
N ILE A 113 2.97 10.03 5.62
CA ILE A 113 2.67 10.70 4.34
C ILE A 113 2.77 12.22 4.47
N THR A 114 2.23 12.80 5.55
CA THR A 114 2.32 14.24 5.78
C THR A 114 3.75 14.71 6.02
N ARG A 115 4.60 13.88 6.65
CA ARG A 115 6.04 14.14 6.79
C ARG A 115 6.75 14.09 5.44
N ILE A 116 6.47 13.10 4.60
CA ILE A 116 7.03 12.99 3.23
C ILE A 116 6.62 14.21 2.39
N ARG A 117 5.37 14.65 2.47
CA ARG A 117 4.88 15.84 1.72
C ARG A 117 5.57 17.13 2.14
N LYS A 118 5.91 17.29 3.43
CA LYS A 118 6.64 18.45 3.95
C LYS A 118 8.16 18.38 3.73
N SER A 119 8.66 17.22 3.27
CA SER A 119 10.08 16.99 2.98
C SER A 119 10.49 17.53 1.59
N PRO A 120 11.79 17.63 1.26
CA PRO A 120 12.25 18.05 -0.07
C PRO A 120 11.66 17.21 -1.22
N TYR A 121 11.33 15.94 -1.01
CA TYR A 121 10.65 15.12 -2.01
C TYR A 121 9.29 15.70 -2.43
N GLY A 122 8.51 16.22 -1.46
CA GLY A 122 7.23 16.87 -1.75
C GLY A 122 7.39 18.15 -2.57
N LEU A 123 8.47 18.90 -2.34
CA LEU A 123 8.80 20.09 -3.13
C LEU A 123 9.13 19.71 -4.59
N ILE A 124 9.92 18.64 -4.77
CA ILE A 124 10.28 18.14 -6.10
C ILE A 124 9.04 17.65 -6.86
N PHE A 125 8.13 16.91 -6.21
CA PHE A 125 6.88 16.49 -6.84
C PHE A 125 6.01 17.68 -7.26
N LYS A 126 5.98 18.75 -6.44
CA LYS A 126 5.30 19.99 -6.80
C LYS A 126 5.94 20.66 -8.02
N ALA A 127 7.27 20.73 -8.07
CA ALA A 127 7.99 21.30 -9.21
C ALA A 127 7.74 20.52 -10.52
N ILE A 128 7.77 19.18 -10.46
CA ILE A 128 7.46 18.31 -11.61
C ILE A 128 6.04 18.57 -12.12
N ARG A 129 5.07 18.74 -11.21
CA ARG A 129 3.67 19.04 -11.55
C ARG A 129 3.51 20.42 -12.19
N GLU A 130 4.27 21.42 -11.76
CA GLU A 130 4.21 22.78 -12.33
C GLU A 130 4.83 22.85 -13.73
N ASN A 131 6.04 22.32 -13.89
CA ASN A 131 6.69 22.25 -15.19
C ASN A 131 7.80 21.19 -15.20
N GLU A 132 7.52 20.08 -15.86
CA GLU A 132 8.45 18.96 -16.02
C GLU A 132 9.75 19.38 -16.72
N THR A 133 9.65 20.13 -17.82
CA THR A 133 10.81 20.55 -18.61
C THR A 133 11.75 21.43 -17.80
N ARG A 134 11.21 22.41 -17.04
CA ARG A 134 12.00 23.27 -16.14
C ARG A 134 12.66 22.47 -15.02
N THR A 135 11.97 21.48 -14.47
CA THR A 135 12.53 20.64 -13.40
C THR A 135 13.71 19.81 -13.91
N ALA A 136 13.61 19.29 -15.14
CA ALA A 136 14.73 18.60 -15.79
C ALA A 136 15.93 19.51 -16.04
N PHE A 137 15.72 20.78 -16.41
CA PHE A 137 16.80 21.75 -16.64
C PHE A 137 17.59 22.10 -15.37
N VAL A 138 16.99 21.96 -14.19
CA VAL A 138 17.68 22.16 -12.90
C VAL A 138 18.58 20.96 -12.53
N GLY A 139 18.60 19.90 -13.36
CA GLY A 139 19.44 18.71 -13.16
C GLY A 139 18.75 17.61 -12.35
N LEU A 140 17.42 17.68 -12.16
CA LEU A 140 16.67 16.63 -11.48
C LEU A 140 16.20 15.55 -12.46
N ASP A 141 16.46 14.29 -12.12
CA ASP A 141 15.98 13.12 -12.88
C ASP A 141 14.47 12.93 -12.72
N VAL A 142 13.68 13.65 -13.52
CA VAL A 142 12.21 13.61 -13.45
C VAL A 142 11.66 12.18 -13.49
N TRP A 143 12.23 11.31 -14.32
CA TRP A 143 11.80 9.91 -14.45
C TRP A 143 11.90 9.14 -13.13
N ARG A 144 13.02 9.30 -12.39
CA ARG A 144 13.23 8.62 -11.09
C ARG A 144 12.25 9.11 -10.04
N TYR A 145 11.98 10.42 -10.01
CA TYR A 145 11.01 11.00 -9.08
C TYR A 145 9.57 10.61 -9.43
N LYS A 146 9.21 10.52 -10.71
CA LYS A 146 7.90 9.99 -11.13
C LYS A 146 7.73 8.51 -10.76
N PHE A 147 8.79 7.71 -10.87
CA PHE A 147 8.79 6.32 -10.44
C PHE A 147 8.58 6.18 -8.93
N ALA A 148 9.30 6.97 -8.13
CA ALA A 148 9.10 7.01 -6.68
C ALA A 148 7.69 7.47 -6.30
N ALA A 149 7.15 8.48 -7.00
CA ALA A 149 5.78 8.95 -6.80
C ALA A 149 4.73 7.88 -7.13
N PHE A 150 4.97 7.08 -8.18
CA PHE A 150 4.10 5.96 -8.55
C PHE A 150 4.11 4.85 -7.49
N LEU A 151 5.29 4.49 -6.97
CA LEU A 151 5.41 3.47 -5.91
C LEU A 151 4.79 3.89 -4.57
N LEU A 152 4.67 5.20 -4.33
CA LEU A 152 4.03 5.74 -3.13
C LEU A 152 2.50 5.85 -3.26
N SER A 153 1.95 5.68 -4.46
CA SER A 153 0.51 5.83 -4.75
C SER A 153 -0.24 4.52 -4.54
#